data_AF-X0VHW1-F1
#
_entry.id   AF-X0VHW1-F1
#
_cell.length_a   1.000
_cell.length_b   1.000
_cell.length_c   1.000
_cell.angle_alpha   90.00
_cell.angle_beta   90.00
_cell.angle_gamma   90.00
#
_symmetry.space_group_name_H-M   'P 1'
#
loop_
_entity.id
_entity.type
_entity.pdbx_description
1 polymer ?
#
loop_
_entity_poly.entity_id
_entity_poly.type
_entity_poly.pdbx_seq_one_letter_code
_entity_poly.pdbx_strand_id
1 'polypeptide(L)' 'MVPLDEKITNREAKVAVVGLGYVGLPLAVEFARAGFSILGIDL' A
#
# COMPACT_ATOMS: atom_id res chain seq x y z
N MET A 1 15.51 11.28 -10.85
CA MET A 1 14.33 10.41 -10.65
C MET A 1 14.69 9.47 -9.52
N VAL A 2 13.90 9.41 -8.43
CA VAL A 2 14.20 8.52 -7.30
C VAL A 2 13.80 7.08 -7.66
N PRO A 3 14.69 6.09 -7.54
CA PRO A 3 14.41 4.67 -7.75
C PRO A 3 13.27 4.13 -6.87
N LEU A 4 12.59 3.06 -7.31
CA LEU A 4 11.44 2.50 -6.59
C LEU A 4 11.87 1.81 -5.29
N ASP A 5 12.99 1.10 -5.30
CA ASP A 5 13.58 0.43 -4.15
C ASP A 5 13.91 1.41 -3.02
N GLU A 6 14.41 2.60 -3.35
CA GLU A 6 14.64 3.68 -2.39
C GLU A 6 13.32 4.15 -1.77
N LYS A 7 12.27 4.35 -2.59
CA LYS A 7 10.94 4.73 -2.10
C LYS A 7 10.29 3.66 -1.21
N ILE A 8 10.51 2.38 -1.51
CA ILE A 8 10.00 1.28 -0.68
C ILE A 8 10.74 1.28 0.66
N THR A 9 12.06 1.42 0.63
CA THR A 9 12.91 1.47 1.82
C THR A 9 12.51 2.62 2.73
N ASN A 10 12.28 3.80 2.15
CA ASN A 10 11.91 5.02 2.88
C ASN A 10 10.41 5.17 3.17
N ARG A 11 9.57 4.17 2.82
CA ARG A 11 8.10 4.20 2.97
C ARG A 11 7.38 5.34 2.22
N GLU A 12 8.02 5.87 1.18
CA GLU A 12 7.47 6.91 0.30
C GLU A 12 6.70 6.34 -0.90
N ALA A 13 6.80 5.03 -1.13
CA ALA A 13 6.01 4.35 -2.14
C ALA A 13 4.52 4.43 -1.80
N LYS A 14 3.70 4.81 -2.78
CA LYS A 14 2.24 4.76 -2.66
C LYS A 14 1.75 3.38 -3.08
N VAL A 15 0.90 2.78 -2.26
CA VAL A 15 0.35 1.44 -2.53
C VAL A 15 -1.15 1.58 -2.80
N ALA A 16 -1.64 0.96 -3.87
CA ALA A 16 -3.06 0.86 -4.14
C ALA A 16 -3.50 -0.61 -4.00
N VAL A 17 -4.61 -0.85 -3.30
CA VAL A 17 -5.23 -2.18 -3.20
C VAL A 17 -6.60 -2.11 -3.85
N VAL A 18 -6.79 -2.90 -4.90
CA VAL A 18 -8.06 -2.98 -5.66
C VAL A 18 -8.81 -4.24 -5.26
N GLY A 19 -10.03 -4.08 -4.76
CA GLY A 19 -10.84 -5.09 -4.10
C GLY A 19 -10.50 -5.19 -2.62
N LEU A 20 -11.44 -4.83 -1.75
CA LEU A 20 -11.36 -4.82 -0.28
C LEU A 20 -12.24 -5.91 0.34
N GLY A 21 -12.29 -7.07 -0.31
CA GLY A 21 -12.86 -8.29 0.25
C GLY A 21 -11.97 -8.91 1.34
N TYR A 22 -12.21 -10.19 1.65
CA TYR A 22 -11.53 -10.93 2.71
C TYR A 22 -9.99 -10.87 2.66
N VAL A 23 -9.39 -10.77 1.47
CA VAL A 23 -7.94 -10.69 1.29
C VAL A 23 -7.46 -9.24 1.22
N GLY A 24 -8.15 -8.40 0.46
CA GLY A 24 -7.66 -7.06 0.16
C GLY A 24 -7.75 -6.09 1.33
N LEU A 25 -8.80 -6.19 2.14
CA LEU A 25 -8.93 -5.35 3.33
C LEU A 25 -7.81 -5.59 4.36
N PRO A 26 -7.55 -6.82 4.84
CA PRO A 26 -6.43 -7.05 5.75
C PRO A 26 -5.08 -6.73 5.12
N LEU A 27 -4.89 -6.95 3.82
CA LEU A 27 -3.67 -6.56 3.11
C LEU A 27 -3.43 -5.05 3.14
N ALA A 28 -4.47 -4.26 2.84
CA ALA A 28 -4.40 -2.80 2.89
C ALA A 28 -4.08 -2.31 4.31
N VAL A 29 -4.67 -2.94 5.33
CA VAL A 29 -4.39 -2.65 6.74
C VAL A 29 -2.93 -2.96 7.08
N GLU A 30 -2.39 -4.11 6.68
CA GLU A 30 -0.99 -4.44 6.99
C GLU A 30 0.01 -3.49 6.31
N PHE A 31 -0.24 -3.04 5.08
CA PHE A 31 0.61 -2.03 4.46
C PHE A 31 0.52 -0.67 5.16
N ALA A 32 -0.68 -0.27 5.63
CA ALA A 32 -0.83 0.93 6.44
C ALA A 32 -0.06 0.81 7.78
N ARG A 33 -0.16 -0.35 8.44
CA ARG A 33 0.60 -0.65 9.67
C ARG A 33 2.12 -0.67 9.45
N ALA A 34 2.56 -1.08 8.26
CA ALA A 34 3.96 -1.04 7.84
C ALA A 34 4.48 0.37 7.50
N GLY A 35 3.62 1.40 7.58
CA GLY A 35 3.97 2.81 7.42
C GLY A 35 3.82 3.35 5.99
N PHE A 36 3.17 2.61 5.08
CA PHE A 36 2.95 3.07 3.72
C PHE A 36 1.66 3.89 3.59
N SER A 37 1.65 4.83 2.64
CA SER A 37 0.43 5.53 2.23
C SER A 37 -0.39 4.65 1.29
N ILE A 38 -1.62 4.31 1.70
CA ILE A 38 -2.49 3.36 1.00
C ILE A 38 -3.70 4.04 0.39
N LEU A 39 -4.05 3.63 -0.83
CA LEU A 39 -5.34 3.89 -1.46
C LEU A 39 -6.10 2.57 -1.64
N GLY A 40 -7.19 2.38 -0.90
CA GLY A 40 -8.13 1.27 -1.13
C GLY A 40 -9.15 1.64 -2.20
N ILE A 41 -9.44 0.72 -3.12
CA ILE A 41 -10.40 0.90 -4.21
C ILE A 41 -11.32 -0.33 -4.23
N ASP A 42 -12.63 -0.13 -4.19
CA ASP A 42 -13.66 -1.17 -4.34
C ASP A 42 -14.82 -0.64 -5.22
N LEU A 43 -15.72 -1.52 -5.66
CA LEU A 43 -16.86 -1.22 -6.55
C LEU A 43 -18.03 -0.56 -5.81
#